data_AF-A0A956E000-F1
#
_entry.id   AF-A0A956E000-F1
#
_cell.length_a   1.000
_cell.length_b   1.000
_cell.length_c   1.000
_cell.angle_alpha   90.00
_cell.angle_beta   90.00
_cell.angle_gamma   90.00
#
_symmetry.space_group_name_H-M   'P 1'
#
loop_
_entity.id
_entity.type
_entity.pdbx_description
1 polymer ?
#
loop_
_entity_poly.entity_id
_entity_poly.type
_entity_poly.pdbx_seq_one_letter_code
_entity_poly.pdbx_strand_id
1 'polypeptide(L)'
;MGYPLEFATRYLGSRKRASISVGTAFAILGVALGVAALATIMSVTGGFHHEFRSKVLGVNAHVLVLKYSTNFREYRSIMEKVFEVPGVVGVAPFSINPMMLTHEGSTATGVLVKGVDPKLSLGVDGPAGDEWKGAFPGNQPVLDLPQYIVAGSLEGLRRPGAMPAKAKYEVPSLPPLPDFDEPLPGESPKGDALPDRTGDPDPTPEPDAGTFDGGQRTADRFDGAEASKKAPKLDAEGLVALPDEDDLPPNVDPDPCKEPGLVDQMPGIVVGVSLAKTLKLAHVERPDGSIEWTLGDCLTVTSPTIGFSFSSGKIKPPVAKRFRVIAVFEAGFDQYDSKLVYTDLYESQTFYDHGDTVTGVEMKVANIDDAGDIADQIAGMLSSGLYHTMDWEELNHGLFTALKIQQVGMSAVLALIILVASFTVIATLIMVV
;
A
#
# COMPACT_ATOMS: atom_id res chain seq x y z
N MET A 1 -54.19 -32.55 -33.31
CA MET A 1 -54.28 -31.08 -33.46
C MET A 1 -52.99 -30.49 -34.06
N GLY A 2 -52.62 -30.87 -35.30
CA GLY A 2 -51.37 -30.42 -35.96
C GLY A 2 -51.56 -29.61 -37.25
N TYR A 3 -52.80 -29.51 -37.75
CA TYR A 3 -53.13 -28.88 -39.02
C TYR A 3 -52.71 -27.40 -39.17
N PRO A 4 -52.81 -26.53 -38.14
CA PRO A 4 -52.40 -25.14 -38.28
C PRO A 4 -50.89 -24.98 -38.47
N LEU A 5 -50.10 -25.83 -37.81
CA LEU A 5 -48.64 -25.82 -37.85
C LEU A 5 -48.13 -26.36 -39.21
N GLU A 6 -48.78 -27.37 -39.76
CA GLU A 6 -48.49 -27.85 -41.13
C GLU A 6 -48.86 -26.83 -42.21
N PHE A 7 -49.98 -26.11 -42.05
CA PHE A 7 -50.35 -25.07 -43.00
C PHE A 7 -49.41 -23.86 -42.92
N ALA A 8 -49.05 -23.41 -41.72
CA ALA A 8 -48.12 -22.30 -41.53
C ALA A 8 -46.73 -22.61 -42.13
N THR A 9 -46.21 -23.82 -41.92
CA THR A 9 -44.91 -24.25 -42.46
C THR A 9 -44.93 -24.43 -43.98
N ARG A 10 -46.02 -24.96 -44.56
CA ARG A 10 -46.18 -25.02 -46.02
C ARG A 10 -46.32 -23.65 -46.66
N TYR A 11 -46.98 -22.71 -45.99
CA TYR A 11 -47.17 -21.35 -46.49
C TYR A 11 -45.85 -20.56 -46.50
N LEU A 12 -45.02 -20.72 -45.46
CA LEU A 12 -43.64 -20.21 -45.43
C LEU A 12 -42.76 -20.81 -46.54
N GLY A 13 -43.02 -22.05 -46.95
CA GLY A 13 -42.27 -22.75 -48.02
C GLY A 13 -42.64 -22.36 -49.46
N SER A 14 -43.66 -21.53 -49.70
CA SER A 14 -44.16 -21.25 -51.06
C SER A 14 -43.30 -20.22 -51.82
N ARG A 15 -42.38 -20.74 -52.64
CA ARG A 15 -41.36 -20.01 -53.44
C ARG A 15 -41.87 -19.17 -54.62
N LYS A 16 -43.13 -18.73 -54.69
CA LYS A 16 -43.62 -18.03 -55.90
C LYS A 16 -43.50 -16.50 -55.93
N ARG A 17 -43.06 -15.83 -54.85
CA ARG A 17 -42.72 -14.38 -54.88
C ARG A 17 -41.59 -13.92 -53.93
N ALA A 18 -40.77 -14.81 -53.38
CA ALA A 18 -39.73 -14.43 -52.43
C ALA A 18 -38.33 -14.83 -52.92
N SER A 19 -37.77 -14.07 -53.86
CA SER A 19 -36.33 -14.10 -54.17
C SER A 19 -35.50 -13.30 -53.16
N ILE A 20 -35.88 -13.35 -51.87
CA ILE A 20 -35.24 -12.62 -50.74
C ILE A 20 -34.25 -13.53 -49.99
N SER A 21 -34.19 -14.81 -50.33
CA SER A 21 -33.92 -15.84 -49.33
C SER A 21 -32.45 -16.07 -48.92
N VAL A 22 -31.46 -15.53 -49.63
CA VAL A 22 -30.04 -15.90 -49.38
C VAL A 22 -29.26 -14.74 -48.76
N GLY A 23 -29.31 -13.54 -49.34
CA GLY A 23 -28.60 -12.37 -48.81
C GLY A 23 -29.08 -11.97 -47.40
N THR A 24 -30.38 -11.95 -47.16
CA THR A 24 -30.97 -11.64 -45.85
C THR A 24 -30.63 -12.71 -44.81
N ALA A 25 -30.53 -13.98 -45.20
CA ALA A 25 -30.12 -15.05 -44.31
C ALA A 25 -28.65 -14.89 -43.88
N PHE A 26 -27.75 -14.56 -44.82
CA PHE A 26 -26.35 -14.26 -44.50
C PHE A 26 -26.20 -13.02 -43.61
N ALA A 27 -27.00 -11.97 -43.85
CA ALA A 27 -27.00 -10.76 -43.03
C ALA A 27 -27.44 -11.06 -41.59
N ILE A 28 -28.57 -11.76 -41.41
CA ILE A 28 -29.07 -12.14 -40.08
C ILE A 28 -28.05 -13.01 -39.34
N LEU A 29 -27.45 -13.99 -40.04
CA LEU A 29 -26.49 -14.90 -39.43
C LEU A 29 -25.19 -14.19 -39.05
N GLY A 30 -24.71 -13.26 -39.87
CA GLY A 30 -23.56 -12.42 -39.55
C GLY A 30 -23.80 -11.51 -38.34
N VAL A 31 -24.98 -10.87 -38.26
CA VAL A 31 -25.36 -10.04 -37.11
C VAL A 31 -25.52 -10.87 -35.85
N ALA A 32 -26.18 -12.03 -35.95
CA ALA A 32 -26.35 -12.95 -34.82
C ALA A 32 -25.00 -13.40 -34.26
N LEU A 33 -24.06 -13.79 -35.12
CA LEU A 33 -22.70 -14.17 -34.71
C LEU A 33 -21.92 -12.99 -34.11
N GLY A 34 -22.01 -11.80 -34.70
CA GLY A 34 -21.34 -10.59 -34.21
C GLY A 34 -21.84 -10.18 -32.83
N VAL A 35 -23.16 -10.14 -32.64
CA VAL A 35 -23.79 -9.83 -31.36
C VAL A 35 -23.50 -10.92 -30.32
N ALA A 36 -23.56 -12.20 -30.69
CA ALA A 36 -23.24 -13.30 -29.78
C ALA A 36 -21.79 -13.24 -29.28
N ALA A 37 -20.84 -12.95 -30.18
CA ALA A 37 -19.43 -12.77 -29.83
C ALA A 37 -19.23 -11.59 -28.86
N LEU A 38 -19.82 -10.43 -29.18
CA LEU A 38 -19.76 -9.23 -28.32
C LEU A 38 -20.39 -9.47 -26.94
N ALA A 39 -21.56 -10.11 -26.88
CA ALA A 39 -22.25 -10.42 -25.63
C ALA A 39 -21.43 -11.36 -24.75
N THR A 40 -20.76 -12.35 -25.34
CA THR A 40 -19.88 -13.28 -24.61
C THR A 40 -18.70 -12.53 -23.99
N ILE A 41 -18.04 -11.66 -24.76
CA ILE A 41 -16.91 -10.87 -24.25
C ILE A 41 -17.36 -9.94 -23.13
N MET A 42 -18.49 -9.24 -23.30
CA MET A 42 -19.04 -8.38 -22.25
C MET A 42 -19.39 -9.16 -20.97
N SER A 43 -19.93 -10.37 -21.10
CA SER A 43 -20.21 -11.23 -19.95
C SER A 43 -18.93 -11.63 -19.21
N VAL A 44 -17.86 -12.01 -19.93
CA VAL A 44 -16.58 -12.40 -19.33
C VAL A 44 -15.92 -11.21 -18.64
N THR A 45 -15.90 -10.04 -19.28
CA THR A 45 -15.30 -8.83 -18.69
C THR A 45 -16.10 -8.34 -17.49
N GLY A 46 -17.43 -8.35 -17.54
CA GLY A 46 -18.28 -7.99 -16.41
C GLY A 46 -18.07 -8.92 -15.22
N GLY A 47 -18.00 -10.23 -15.47
CA GLY A 47 -17.69 -11.23 -14.43
C GLY A 47 -16.30 -11.04 -13.84
N PHE A 48 -15.29 -10.83 -14.68
CA PHE A 48 -13.92 -10.53 -14.24
C PHE A 48 -13.85 -9.27 -13.37
N HIS A 49 -14.54 -8.19 -13.76
CA HIS A 49 -14.55 -6.94 -12.99
C HIS A 49 -15.12 -7.14 -11.58
N HIS A 50 -16.20 -7.91 -11.45
CA HIS A 50 -16.81 -8.22 -10.15
C HIS A 50 -15.90 -9.07 -9.28
N GLU A 51 -15.35 -10.15 -9.85
CA GLU A 51 -14.43 -11.05 -9.16
C GLU A 51 -13.16 -10.31 -8.71
N PHE A 52 -12.57 -9.52 -9.61
CA PHE A 52 -11.39 -8.71 -9.32
C PHE A 52 -11.66 -7.71 -8.21
N ARG A 53 -12.78 -6.97 -8.29
CA ARG A 53 -13.22 -6.05 -7.24
C ARG A 53 -13.31 -6.80 -5.91
N SER A 54 -14.00 -7.92 -5.83
CA SER A 54 -14.14 -8.66 -4.57
C SER A 54 -12.80 -9.09 -3.95
N LYS A 55 -11.80 -9.44 -4.77
CA LYS A 55 -10.48 -9.91 -4.30
C LYS A 55 -9.54 -8.77 -3.92
N VAL A 56 -9.51 -7.67 -4.66
CA VAL A 56 -8.60 -6.55 -4.38
C VAL A 56 -9.02 -5.75 -3.14
N LEU A 57 -10.32 -5.73 -2.84
CA LEU A 57 -10.84 -5.02 -1.68
C LEU A 57 -10.54 -5.68 -0.35
N GLY A 58 -10.35 -7.00 -0.35
CA GLY A 58 -10.09 -7.74 0.89
C GLY A 58 -8.79 -7.39 1.59
N VAL A 59 -7.81 -6.87 0.84
CA VAL A 59 -6.45 -6.61 1.34
C VAL A 59 -6.04 -5.14 1.29
N ASN A 60 -6.89 -4.27 0.75
CA ASN A 60 -6.64 -2.84 0.66
C ASN A 60 -7.73 -2.05 1.40
N ALA A 61 -7.38 -0.85 1.81
CA ALA A 61 -8.35 0.10 2.32
C ALA A 61 -9.19 0.69 1.17
N HIS A 62 -10.39 1.15 1.48
CA HIS A 62 -11.29 1.72 0.48
C HIS A 62 -10.89 3.15 0.09
N VAL A 63 -10.36 3.91 1.05
CA VAL A 63 -9.89 5.29 0.84
C VAL A 63 -8.61 5.48 1.67
N LEU A 64 -7.64 6.22 1.12
CA LEU A 64 -6.37 6.56 1.75
C LEU A 64 -6.19 8.08 1.80
N VAL A 65 -5.63 8.58 2.89
CA VAL A 65 -5.09 9.93 3.00
C VAL A 65 -3.57 9.82 3.12
N LEU A 66 -2.87 10.32 2.13
CA LEU A 66 -1.41 10.42 2.10
C LEU A 66 -0.98 11.86 2.32
N LYS A 67 0.21 12.06 2.90
CA LYS A 67 0.85 13.38 2.97
C LYS A 67 1.94 13.46 1.90
N TYR A 68 2.04 14.59 1.20
CA TYR A 68 3.13 14.79 0.22
C TYR A 68 4.52 14.85 0.86
N SER A 69 4.58 15.11 2.17
CA SER A 69 5.81 15.11 2.98
C SER A 69 6.07 13.73 3.60
N THR A 70 7.33 13.40 3.83
CA THR A 70 7.76 12.16 4.52
C THR A 70 7.51 12.17 6.04
N ASN A 71 6.96 13.25 6.59
CA ASN A 71 6.72 13.41 8.02
C ASN A 71 5.25 13.70 8.30
N PHE A 72 4.43 12.66 8.37
CA PHE A 72 3.02 12.69 8.74
C PHE A 72 2.87 12.35 10.23
N ARG A 73 3.02 13.35 11.11
CA ARG A 73 2.95 13.21 12.58
C ARG A 73 1.56 13.51 13.12
N GLU A 74 0.86 14.41 12.45
CA GLU A 74 -0.48 14.85 12.76
C GLU A 74 -1.57 13.84 12.37
N TYR A 75 -1.17 12.62 11.99
CA TYR A 75 -2.07 11.56 11.54
C TYR A 75 -3.18 11.26 12.56
N ARG A 76 -2.90 11.37 13.87
CA ARG A 76 -3.92 11.22 14.94
C ARG A 76 -5.08 12.20 14.78
N SER A 77 -4.76 13.49 14.61
CA SER A 77 -5.76 14.54 14.42
C SER A 77 -6.51 14.38 13.11
N ILE A 78 -5.84 13.90 12.06
CA ILE A 78 -6.48 13.61 10.77
C ILE A 78 -7.42 12.40 10.88
N MET A 79 -7.01 11.36 11.60
CA MET A 79 -7.85 10.20 11.85
C MET A 79 -9.13 10.57 12.58
N GLU A 80 -9.05 11.41 13.62
CA GLU A 80 -10.21 11.94 14.34
C GLU A 80 -11.18 12.65 13.39
N LYS A 81 -10.67 13.60 12.59
CA LYS A 81 -11.49 14.36 11.63
C LYS A 81 -12.13 13.48 10.56
N VAL A 82 -11.37 12.52 10.03
CA VAL A 82 -11.87 11.67 8.95
C VAL A 82 -12.86 10.61 9.46
N PHE A 83 -12.73 10.18 10.72
CA PHE A 83 -13.68 9.26 11.34
C PHE A 83 -15.07 9.88 11.54
N GLU A 84 -15.16 11.21 11.65
CA GLU A 84 -16.43 11.94 11.74
C GLU A 84 -17.18 12.03 10.40
N VAL A 85 -16.54 11.69 9.28
CA VAL A 85 -17.16 11.76 7.95
C VAL A 85 -18.23 10.67 7.81
N PRO A 86 -19.47 11.05 7.41
CA PRO A 86 -20.53 10.07 7.18
C PRO A 86 -20.12 9.00 6.17
N GLY A 87 -20.30 7.73 6.55
CA GLY A 87 -19.95 6.59 5.71
C GLY A 87 -18.59 5.96 6.01
N VAL A 88 -17.71 6.65 6.75
CA VAL A 88 -16.47 6.04 7.29
C VAL A 88 -16.84 5.16 8.49
N VAL A 89 -16.47 3.88 8.45
CA VAL A 89 -16.75 2.89 9.52
C VAL A 89 -15.49 2.39 10.21
N GLY A 90 -14.32 2.62 9.62
CA GLY A 90 -13.04 2.23 10.18
C GLY A 90 -11.93 3.18 9.73
N VAL A 91 -11.00 3.49 10.63
CA VAL A 91 -9.81 4.30 10.38
C VAL A 91 -8.59 3.65 11.05
N ALA A 92 -7.44 3.66 10.36
CA ALA A 92 -6.20 3.16 10.92
C ALA A 92 -4.98 3.90 10.31
N PRO A 93 -3.87 4.03 11.06
CA PRO A 93 -2.61 4.49 10.51
C PRO A 93 -1.85 3.36 9.82
N PHE A 94 -1.11 3.67 8.75
CA PHE A 94 -0.23 2.71 8.12
C PHE A 94 1.08 3.33 7.63
N SER A 95 2.13 2.52 7.62
CA SER A 95 3.40 2.87 6.98
C SER A 95 3.72 1.84 5.92
N ILE A 96 3.93 2.24 4.67
CA ILE A 96 4.31 1.32 3.59
C ILE A 96 5.64 1.72 2.99
N ASN A 97 6.57 0.77 2.95
CA ASN A 97 7.95 1.05 2.60
C ASN A 97 8.57 -0.06 1.74
N PRO A 98 9.26 0.27 0.64
CA PRO A 98 10.04 -0.68 -0.12
C PRO A 98 11.25 -1.18 0.69
N MET A 99 11.36 -2.49 0.85
CA MET A 99 12.37 -3.17 1.66
C MET A 99 12.92 -4.40 0.91
N MET A 100 14.02 -4.96 1.39
CA MET A 100 14.54 -6.24 0.92
C MET A 100 14.36 -7.29 2.01
N LEU A 101 13.77 -8.42 1.63
CA LEU A 101 13.65 -9.60 2.49
C LEU A 101 14.70 -10.64 2.09
N THR A 102 15.37 -11.20 3.10
CA THR A 102 16.27 -12.35 2.96
C THR A 102 15.90 -13.45 3.95
N HIS A 103 15.94 -14.68 3.47
CA HIS A 103 15.79 -15.92 4.23
C HIS A 103 17.06 -16.77 4.02
N GLU A 104 17.38 -17.69 4.92
CA GLU A 104 18.65 -18.43 4.95
C GLU A 104 19.08 -18.98 3.57
N GLY A 105 20.18 -18.44 3.02
CA GLY A 105 20.73 -18.85 1.72
C GLY A 105 19.87 -18.52 0.49
N SER A 106 18.76 -17.80 0.65
CA SER A 106 17.89 -17.35 -0.44
C SER A 106 18.36 -16.01 -1.01
N THR A 107 18.03 -15.76 -2.28
CA THR A 107 18.26 -14.46 -2.90
C THR A 107 17.38 -13.40 -2.21
N ALA A 108 17.95 -12.20 -2.01
CA ALA A 108 17.19 -11.07 -1.50
C ALA A 108 16.05 -10.69 -2.46
N THR A 109 14.84 -10.54 -1.93
CA THR A 109 13.64 -10.22 -2.70
C THR A 109 13.11 -8.85 -2.29
N GLY A 110 12.85 -7.98 -3.26
CA GLY A 110 12.26 -6.66 -3.02
C GLY A 110 10.77 -6.76 -2.73
N VAL A 111 10.33 -6.19 -1.61
CA VAL A 111 8.95 -6.26 -1.11
C VAL A 111 8.48 -4.90 -0.58
N LEU A 112 7.17 -4.74 -0.44
CA LEU A 112 6.54 -3.63 0.26
C LEU A 112 6.17 -4.10 1.67
N VAL A 113 6.88 -3.60 2.67
CA VAL A 113 6.55 -3.85 4.08
C VAL A 113 5.54 -2.80 4.52
N LYS A 114 4.34 -3.25 4.82
CA LYS A 114 3.23 -2.45 5.36
C LYS A 114 3.14 -2.66 6.87
N GLY A 115 3.55 -1.66 7.63
CA GLY A 115 3.31 -1.56 9.07
C GLY A 115 1.86 -1.15 9.33
N VAL A 116 1.15 -1.95 10.11
CA VAL A 116 -0.27 -1.74 10.44
C VAL A 116 -0.47 -1.78 11.95
N ASP A 117 -1.48 -1.07 12.43
CA ASP A 117 -1.90 -1.23 13.82
C ASP A 117 -2.76 -2.51 13.95
N PRO A 118 -2.37 -3.50 14.77
CA PRO A 118 -3.10 -4.77 14.85
C PRO A 118 -4.56 -4.59 15.26
N LYS A 119 -4.86 -3.60 16.10
CA LYS A 119 -6.22 -3.37 16.61
C LYS A 119 -7.07 -2.62 15.60
N LEU A 120 -6.59 -1.48 15.09
CA LEU A 120 -7.36 -0.63 14.19
C LEU A 120 -7.44 -1.18 12.76
N SER A 121 -6.33 -1.72 12.23
CA SER A 121 -6.30 -2.24 10.85
C SER A 121 -6.84 -3.67 10.76
N LEU A 122 -6.55 -4.54 11.73
CA LEU A 122 -6.80 -5.98 11.62
C LEU A 122 -7.86 -6.51 12.61
N GLY A 123 -8.28 -5.71 13.59
CA GLY A 123 -9.25 -6.15 14.60
C GLY A 123 -8.73 -7.25 15.53
N VAL A 124 -7.42 -7.43 15.62
CA VAL A 124 -6.80 -8.43 16.51
C VAL A 124 -6.21 -7.74 17.73
N ASP A 125 -6.41 -8.33 18.90
CA ASP A 125 -5.97 -7.75 20.16
C ASP A 125 -4.45 -7.53 20.17
N GLY A 126 -4.04 -6.27 20.31
CA GLY A 126 -2.65 -5.89 20.59
C GLY A 126 -2.37 -5.97 22.09
N PRO A 127 -1.15 -6.33 22.52
CA PRO A 127 -0.83 -6.40 23.93
C PRO A 127 -0.92 -5.02 24.61
N ALA A 128 -1.15 -5.06 25.93
CA ALA A 128 -1.43 -3.93 26.82
C ALA A 128 -0.64 -2.65 26.51
N GLY A 129 -1.39 -1.58 26.22
CA GLY A 129 -0.82 -0.27 25.90
C GLY A 129 -1.69 0.61 24.99
N ASP A 130 -2.81 0.09 24.49
CA ASP A 130 -3.73 0.75 23.53
C ASP A 130 -3.82 2.26 23.69
N GLU A 131 -3.00 2.94 22.90
CA GLU A 131 -3.05 4.39 22.69
C GLU A 131 -4.45 4.82 22.22
N TRP A 132 -5.14 3.92 21.51
CA TRP A 132 -6.44 4.16 20.88
C TRP A 132 -7.64 3.75 21.73
N LYS A 133 -7.46 3.43 23.02
CA LYS A 133 -8.57 3.01 23.89
C LYS A 133 -9.65 4.10 23.95
N GLY A 134 -10.80 3.82 23.34
CA GLY A 134 -11.95 4.72 23.30
C GLY A 134 -11.86 5.86 22.29
N ALA A 135 -10.78 5.94 21.49
CA ALA A 135 -10.59 7.00 20.50
C ALA A 135 -11.61 6.92 19.34
N PHE A 136 -11.89 5.70 18.87
CA PHE A 136 -12.79 5.45 17.74
C PHE A 136 -13.88 4.44 18.14
N PRO A 137 -15.00 4.88 18.73
CA PRO A 137 -16.06 3.99 19.15
C PRO A 137 -16.71 3.33 17.94
N GLY A 138 -16.79 1.99 17.93
CA GLY A 138 -17.38 1.23 16.83
C GLY A 138 -16.48 1.09 15.59
N ASN A 139 -15.19 1.45 15.68
CA ASN A 139 -14.24 1.30 14.59
C ASN A 139 -14.15 -0.16 14.10
N GLN A 140 -14.50 -0.37 12.84
CA GLN A 140 -14.32 -1.65 12.18
C GLN A 140 -12.87 -1.83 11.71
N PRO A 141 -12.35 -3.07 11.64
CA PRO A 141 -11.05 -3.34 11.06
C PRO A 141 -10.99 -2.82 9.62
N VAL A 142 -9.98 -2.00 9.33
CA VAL A 142 -9.85 -1.39 7.99
C VAL A 142 -9.56 -2.43 6.92
N LEU A 143 -8.79 -3.47 7.25
CA LEU A 143 -8.37 -4.52 6.33
C LEU A 143 -9.10 -5.82 6.66
N ASP A 144 -9.54 -6.53 5.63
CA ASP A 144 -10.14 -7.86 5.76
C ASP A 144 -9.09 -9.00 5.71
N LEU A 145 -7.79 -8.65 5.86
CA LEU A 145 -6.66 -9.59 5.89
C LEU A 145 -6.87 -10.84 6.77
N PRO A 146 -7.50 -10.78 7.97
CA PRO A 146 -7.76 -11.98 8.78
C PRO A 146 -8.52 -13.09 8.04
N GLN A 147 -9.36 -12.74 7.05
CA GLN A 147 -10.13 -13.69 6.26
C GLN A 147 -9.27 -14.43 5.21
N TYR A 148 -8.09 -13.89 4.90
CA TYR A 148 -7.17 -14.41 3.88
C TYR A 148 -5.98 -15.16 4.47
N ILE A 149 -5.95 -15.38 5.79
CA ILE A 149 -4.89 -16.16 6.44
C ILE A 149 -5.07 -17.65 6.14
N VAL A 150 -4.07 -18.24 5.51
CA VAL A 150 -4.05 -19.66 5.15
C VAL A 150 -3.26 -20.51 6.16
N ALA A 151 -2.34 -19.89 6.90
CA ALA A 151 -1.60 -20.53 7.98
C ALA A 151 -1.22 -19.54 9.07
N GLY A 152 -1.29 -19.98 10.33
CA GLY A 152 -0.86 -19.18 11.49
C GLY A 152 -1.92 -18.27 12.06
N SER A 153 -1.48 -17.29 12.84
CA SER A 153 -2.32 -16.31 13.52
C SER A 153 -1.68 -14.94 13.43
N LEU A 154 -2.52 -13.89 13.44
CA LEU A 154 -2.09 -12.50 13.52
C LEU A 154 -1.71 -12.08 14.96
N GLU A 155 -1.96 -12.96 15.94
CA GLU A 155 -1.47 -12.78 17.30
C GLU A 155 0.06 -12.73 17.34
N GLY A 156 0.61 -11.81 18.13
CA GLY A 156 2.06 -11.59 18.20
C GLY A 156 2.65 -10.74 17.09
N LEU A 157 1.83 -10.12 16.23
CA LEU A 157 2.30 -9.10 15.28
C LEU A 157 3.00 -7.96 16.00
N ARG A 158 2.37 -7.44 17.07
CA ARG A 158 2.96 -6.45 18.00
C ARG A 158 3.55 -7.14 19.21
N ARG A 159 4.79 -6.76 19.55
CA ARG A 159 5.48 -7.25 20.75
C ARG A 159 4.84 -6.67 22.03
N PRO A 160 4.77 -7.43 23.14
CA PRO A 160 4.30 -6.91 24.41
C PRO A 160 5.09 -5.68 24.87
N GLY A 161 4.40 -4.57 25.17
CA GLY A 161 5.03 -3.33 25.62
C GLY A 161 5.74 -2.52 24.53
N ALA A 162 5.54 -2.86 23.25
CA ALA A 162 6.05 -2.03 22.15
C ALA A 162 5.43 -0.63 22.19
N MET A 163 6.24 0.38 21.90
CA MET A 163 5.85 1.79 21.88
C MET A 163 6.22 2.43 20.52
N PRO A 164 5.52 3.49 20.09
CA PRO A 164 5.87 4.23 18.89
C PRO A 164 7.33 4.69 18.89
N ALA A 165 7.93 4.74 17.70
CA ALA A 165 9.33 5.16 17.57
C ALA A 165 9.51 6.63 18.02
N LYS A 166 10.44 6.90 18.95
CA LYS A 166 10.69 8.28 19.39
C LYS A 166 11.36 9.08 18.27
N ALA A 167 10.89 10.30 18.05
CA ALA A 167 11.54 11.24 17.14
C ALA A 167 12.95 11.59 17.65
N LYS A 168 13.95 11.49 16.77
CA LYS A 168 15.33 11.91 17.09
C LYS A 168 15.48 13.42 17.21
N TYR A 169 14.54 14.18 16.62
CA TYR A 169 14.49 15.64 16.64
C TYR A 169 13.07 16.10 16.97
N GLU A 170 12.97 16.96 17.98
CA GLU A 170 11.74 17.66 18.35
C GLU A 170 11.52 18.76 17.31
N VAL A 171 10.55 18.52 16.41
CA VAL A 171 10.11 19.56 15.47
C VAL A 171 9.06 20.36 16.24
N PRO A 172 9.15 21.70 16.33
CA PRO A 172 8.11 22.51 16.96
C PRO A 172 6.76 22.08 16.40
N SER A 173 5.81 21.78 17.28
CA SER A 173 4.45 21.44 16.86
C SER A 173 3.96 22.50 15.88
N LEU A 174 3.58 22.09 14.67
CA LEU A 174 2.85 22.99 13.79
C LEU A 174 1.64 23.50 14.58
N PRO A 175 1.32 24.80 14.52
CA PRO A 175 0.11 25.30 15.15
C PRO A 175 -1.07 24.45 14.66
N PRO A 176 -2.05 24.17 15.55
CA PRO A 176 -3.26 23.46 15.13
C PRO A 176 -3.83 24.12 13.88
N LEU A 177 -4.27 23.29 12.93
CA LEU A 177 -4.97 23.79 11.75
C LEU A 177 -6.09 24.74 12.23
N PRO A 178 -6.21 25.94 11.65
CA PRO A 178 -7.23 26.89 12.06
C PRO A 178 -8.62 26.24 11.96
N ASP A 179 -9.50 26.56 12.90
CA ASP A 179 -10.88 26.11 12.87
C ASP A 179 -11.54 26.66 11.59
N PHE A 180 -12.07 25.76 10.76
CA PHE A 180 -12.55 26.10 9.41
C PHE A 180 -13.86 26.89 9.40
N ASP A 181 -14.48 27.09 10.58
CA ASP A 181 -15.63 27.97 10.77
C ASP A 181 -15.22 29.44 11.00
N GLU A 182 -13.93 29.73 11.18
CA GLU A 182 -13.44 31.12 11.24
C GLU A 182 -13.29 31.72 9.84
N PRO A 183 -13.84 32.92 9.58
CA PRO A 183 -13.58 33.64 8.34
C PRO A 183 -12.08 33.85 8.17
N LEU A 184 -11.56 33.59 6.97
CA LEU A 184 -10.16 33.84 6.62
C LEU A 184 -9.76 35.26 7.05
N PRO A 185 -8.65 35.44 7.80
CA PRO A 185 -8.21 36.76 8.23
C PRO A 185 -7.73 37.54 6.99
N GLY A 186 -8.59 38.42 6.48
CA GLY A 186 -8.28 39.22 5.29
C GLY A 186 -9.46 39.81 4.52
N GLU A 187 -10.71 39.41 4.78
CA GLU A 187 -11.87 40.15 4.28
C GLU A 187 -12.09 41.42 5.12
N SER A 188 -11.26 42.43 4.88
CA SER A 188 -11.51 43.78 5.35
C SER A 188 -12.73 44.37 4.63
N PRO A 189 -13.67 45.02 5.33
CA PRO A 189 -14.75 45.76 4.71
C PRO A 189 -14.18 46.88 3.82
N LYS A 190 -14.82 47.09 2.67
CA LYS A 190 -14.52 48.22 1.77
C LYS A 190 -14.45 49.55 2.53
N GLY A 191 -13.39 50.30 2.26
CA GLY A 191 -13.28 51.72 2.54
C GLY A 191 -12.44 52.02 3.77
N ASP A 192 -11.16 52.30 3.56
CA ASP A 192 -10.55 53.57 3.94
C ASP A 192 -9.11 53.67 3.40
N ALA A 193 -8.72 54.89 3.05
CA ALA A 193 -7.53 55.21 2.27
C ALA A 193 -6.21 54.83 2.97
N LEU A 194 -5.25 54.36 2.18
CA LEU A 194 -3.86 54.14 2.60
C LEU A 194 -3.26 55.45 3.16
N PRO A 195 -2.67 55.46 4.36
CA PRO A 195 -1.83 56.57 4.78
C PRO A 195 -0.45 56.49 4.11
N ASP A 196 -0.02 57.67 3.68
CA ASP A 196 1.27 58.01 3.08
C ASP A 196 2.45 57.57 3.97
N ARG A 197 3.41 56.83 3.39
CA ARG A 197 4.65 56.42 4.04
C ARG A 197 5.79 57.31 3.56
N THR A 198 5.88 58.50 4.15
CA THR A 198 7.10 59.32 4.17
C THR A 198 7.69 59.26 5.57
N GLY A 199 8.81 58.56 5.70
CA GLY A 199 9.57 58.45 6.95
C GLY A 199 10.76 57.51 6.77
N ASP A 200 11.96 58.08 6.83
CA ASP A 200 13.26 57.42 6.69
C ASP A 200 13.45 56.22 7.65
N PRO A 201 14.19 55.18 7.25
CA PRO A 201 14.54 54.07 8.14
C PRO A 201 15.67 54.47 9.10
N ASP A 202 15.39 54.35 10.40
CA ASP A 202 16.36 54.42 11.50
C ASP A 202 17.31 53.20 11.45
N PRO A 203 18.65 53.38 11.44
CA PRO A 203 19.58 52.25 11.41
C PRO A 203 19.71 51.62 12.80
N THR A 204 19.07 50.47 13.00
CA THR A 204 19.36 49.60 14.15
C THR A 204 20.76 48.97 13.98
N PRO A 205 21.60 48.90 15.02
CA PRO A 205 22.94 48.32 14.91
C PRO A 205 22.86 46.79 14.79
N GLU A 206 23.64 46.22 13.86
CA GLU A 206 23.92 44.79 13.78
C GLU A 206 24.61 44.32 15.08
N PRO A 207 24.24 43.16 15.66
CA PRO A 207 25.01 42.60 16.76
C PRO A 207 26.34 42.04 16.25
N ASP A 208 27.41 42.49 16.90
CA ASP A 208 28.80 42.16 16.65
C ASP A 208 29.06 40.66 16.46
N ALA A 209 29.87 40.34 15.44
CA ALA A 209 30.50 39.05 15.28
C ALA A 209 31.38 38.75 16.50
N GLY A 210 30.87 37.87 17.37
CA GLY A 210 31.57 37.38 18.54
C GLY A 210 32.94 36.80 18.18
N THR A 211 33.93 37.31 18.88
CA THR A 211 35.34 36.89 18.92
C THR A 211 35.46 35.40 19.19
N PHE A 212 36.23 34.71 18.34
CA PHE A 212 36.56 33.29 18.50
C PHE A 212 37.64 33.16 19.59
N ASP A 213 37.22 32.87 20.82
CA ASP A 213 38.13 32.54 21.91
C ASP A 213 38.68 31.12 21.72
N GLY A 214 39.99 31.02 21.57
CA GLY A 214 40.75 29.78 21.36
C GLY A 214 40.85 28.93 22.62
N GLY A 215 39.71 28.55 23.19
CA GLY A 215 39.63 27.64 24.32
C GLY A 215 40.03 26.22 23.93
N GLN A 216 41.22 25.80 24.38
CA GLN A 216 41.69 24.41 24.35
C GLN A 216 40.63 23.46 24.93
N ARG A 217 39.89 22.77 24.06
CA ARG A 217 39.18 21.55 24.45
C ARG A 217 40.21 20.45 24.59
N THR A 218 40.50 20.10 25.84
CA THR A 218 41.13 18.85 26.20
C THR A 218 40.32 17.71 25.58
N ALA A 219 40.99 16.88 24.79
CA ALA A 219 40.39 15.65 24.27
C ALA A 219 40.05 14.75 25.47
N ASP A 220 38.77 14.60 25.77
CA ASP A 220 38.30 13.57 26.67
C ASP A 220 38.66 12.22 26.04
N ARG A 221 39.59 11.56 26.74
CA ARG A 221 40.12 10.23 26.48
C ARG A 221 38.94 9.26 26.44
N PHE A 222 38.72 8.64 25.28
CA PHE A 222 37.89 7.44 25.15
C PHE A 222 38.55 6.30 25.94
N ASP A 223 38.17 6.15 27.21
CA ASP A 223 38.48 4.96 28.01
C ASP A 223 37.46 3.88 27.68
N GLY A 224 37.76 3.09 26.63
CA GLY A 224 36.86 2.02 26.19
C GLY A 224 37.43 1.05 25.17
N ALA A 225 38.75 1.01 24.98
CA ALA A 225 39.40 -0.03 24.22
C ALA A 225 40.51 -0.64 25.09
N GLU A 226 40.24 -1.80 25.69
CA GLU A 226 41.32 -2.71 26.08
C GLU A 226 42.00 -3.20 24.79
N ALA A 227 42.91 -2.37 24.28
CA ALA A 227 43.84 -2.79 23.25
C ALA A 227 44.68 -3.93 23.83
N SER A 228 44.60 -5.10 23.18
CA SER A 228 45.40 -6.28 23.47
C SER A 228 46.87 -5.89 23.69
N LYS A 229 47.38 -6.09 24.92
CA LYS A 229 48.77 -5.83 25.32
C LYS A 229 49.73 -6.88 24.74
N LYS A 230 49.72 -7.07 23.42
CA LYS A 230 50.65 -7.98 22.75
C LYS A 230 51.38 -7.23 21.64
N ALA A 231 52.70 -7.17 21.75
CA ALA A 231 53.55 -6.58 20.72
C ALA A 231 53.29 -7.30 19.37
N PRO A 232 53.25 -6.57 18.25
CA PRO A 232 52.98 -7.16 16.94
C PRO A 232 54.06 -8.19 16.61
N LYS A 233 53.64 -9.40 16.22
CA LYS A 233 54.57 -10.42 15.73
C LYS A 233 55.02 -10.02 14.33
N LEU A 234 56.34 -10.03 14.12
CA LEU A 234 56.93 -9.79 12.82
C LEU A 234 57.11 -11.14 12.11
N ASP A 235 56.89 -11.18 10.81
CA ASP A 235 57.23 -12.34 9.98
C ASP A 235 58.75 -12.47 9.79
N ALA A 236 59.19 -13.51 9.08
CA ALA A 236 60.60 -13.79 8.83
C ALA A 236 61.32 -12.68 8.03
N GLU A 237 60.57 -11.75 7.44
CA GLU A 237 61.08 -10.61 6.65
C GLU A 237 60.99 -9.28 7.41
N GLY A 238 60.57 -9.29 8.68
CA GLY A 238 60.53 -8.11 9.53
C GLY A 238 59.35 -7.18 9.26
N LEU A 239 58.31 -7.66 8.57
CA LEU A 239 57.04 -6.97 8.39
C LEU A 239 56.06 -7.42 9.47
N VAL A 240 55.09 -6.55 9.81
CA VAL A 240 54.02 -6.92 10.75
C VAL A 240 53.22 -8.05 10.13
N ALA A 241 53.34 -9.25 10.70
CA ALA A 241 52.53 -10.38 10.29
C ALA A 241 51.07 -10.03 10.59
N LEU A 242 50.26 -9.93 9.55
CA LEU A 242 48.81 -9.89 9.73
C LEU A 242 48.44 -11.19 10.47
N PRO A 243 47.63 -11.11 11.54
CA PRO A 243 47.16 -12.32 12.20
C PRO A 243 46.47 -13.21 11.16
N ASP A 244 46.86 -14.48 11.12
CA ASP A 244 46.17 -15.49 10.31
C ASP A 244 44.68 -15.45 10.67
N GLU A 245 43.85 -15.54 9.64
CA GLU A 245 42.40 -15.34 9.68
C GLU A 245 41.70 -16.15 10.79
N ASP A 246 40.70 -15.50 11.40
CA ASP A 246 39.49 -16.10 11.99
C ASP A 246 39.58 -17.05 13.20
N ASP A 247 40.29 -16.66 14.27
CA ASP A 247 39.90 -17.11 15.62
C ASP A 247 38.84 -16.15 16.20
N LEU A 248 37.61 -16.24 15.68
CA LEU A 248 36.46 -15.62 16.33
C LEU A 248 36.25 -16.33 17.68
N PRO A 249 36.14 -15.61 18.82
CA PRO A 249 35.86 -16.26 20.10
C PRO A 249 34.54 -17.05 20.00
N PRO A 250 34.41 -18.21 20.67
CA PRO A 250 33.23 -19.09 20.56
C PRO A 250 31.90 -18.47 21.05
N ASN A 251 31.90 -17.21 21.48
CA ASN A 251 30.74 -16.43 21.93
C ASN A 251 30.54 -15.16 21.10
N VAL A 252 30.72 -15.20 19.78
CA VAL A 252 30.17 -14.17 18.89
C VAL A 252 28.67 -14.44 18.76
N ASP A 253 27.88 -13.59 19.42
CA ASP A 253 26.42 -13.45 19.41
C ASP A 253 25.66 -14.67 18.84
N PRO A 254 25.21 -15.63 19.69
CA PRO A 254 24.52 -16.82 19.21
C PRO A 254 23.35 -16.37 18.34
N ASP A 255 23.30 -16.89 17.11
CA ASP A 255 22.30 -16.50 16.14
C ASP A 255 20.90 -16.63 16.78
N PRO A 256 20.17 -15.52 17.04
CA PRO A 256 18.91 -15.56 17.78
C PRO A 256 17.83 -16.38 17.07
N CYS A 257 18.02 -16.70 15.78
CA CYS A 257 17.15 -17.57 15.01
C CYS A 257 17.32 -19.07 15.34
N LYS A 258 18.39 -19.45 16.05
CA LYS A 258 18.65 -20.83 16.48
C LYS A 258 18.06 -21.17 17.85
N GLU A 259 17.64 -20.15 18.60
CA GLU A 259 17.05 -20.33 19.94
C GLU A 259 15.53 -20.06 19.90
N PRO A 260 14.67 -21.09 20.09
CA PRO A 260 13.21 -20.93 20.02
C PRO A 260 12.66 -19.84 20.95
N GLY A 261 13.24 -19.68 22.15
CA GLY A 261 12.80 -18.68 23.11
C GLY A 261 13.12 -17.22 22.72
N LEU A 262 14.14 -17.00 21.87
CA LEU A 262 14.45 -15.68 21.30
C LEU A 262 13.58 -15.39 20.07
N VAL A 263 13.31 -16.42 19.26
CA VAL A 263 12.39 -16.40 18.12
C VAL A 263 10.98 -15.95 18.54
N ASP A 264 10.46 -16.47 19.64
CA ASP A 264 9.13 -16.08 20.15
C ASP A 264 9.02 -14.61 20.58
N GLN A 265 10.14 -13.98 20.97
CA GLN A 265 10.19 -12.56 21.36
C GLN A 265 10.40 -11.61 20.18
N MET A 266 10.69 -12.14 18.99
CA MET A 266 10.87 -11.34 17.78
C MET A 266 9.54 -10.74 17.31
N PRO A 267 9.58 -9.57 16.65
CA PRO A 267 8.38 -9.02 16.05
C PRO A 267 7.84 -9.95 14.94
N GLY A 268 6.52 -10.04 14.87
CA GLY A 268 5.84 -10.84 13.87
C GLY A 268 5.89 -10.20 12.49
N ILE A 269 5.97 -11.05 11.47
CA ILE A 269 5.79 -10.69 10.07
C ILE A 269 4.84 -11.67 9.40
N VAL A 270 3.97 -11.13 8.54
CA VAL A 270 2.94 -11.88 7.81
C VAL A 270 3.28 -11.79 6.33
N VAL A 271 3.38 -12.94 5.67
CA VAL A 271 3.97 -13.07 4.32
C VAL A 271 2.94 -13.66 3.35
N GLY A 272 2.95 -13.22 2.09
CA GLY A 272 2.08 -13.80 1.06
C GLY A 272 2.54 -15.19 0.59
N VAL A 273 1.61 -16.03 0.12
CA VAL A 273 1.93 -17.41 -0.32
C VAL A 273 2.97 -17.50 -1.42
N SER A 274 2.94 -16.62 -2.43
CA SER A 274 3.92 -16.63 -3.52
C SER A 274 5.32 -16.24 -3.01
N LEU A 275 5.39 -15.22 -2.16
CA LEU A 275 6.63 -14.77 -1.54
C LEU A 275 7.23 -15.83 -0.62
N ALA A 276 6.39 -16.53 0.17
CA ALA A 276 6.81 -17.63 1.02
C ALA A 276 7.48 -18.76 0.20
N LYS A 277 6.94 -19.07 -0.99
CA LYS A 277 7.56 -20.02 -1.94
C LYS A 277 8.90 -19.50 -2.46
N THR A 278 8.97 -18.22 -2.85
CA THR A 278 10.21 -17.59 -3.35
C THR A 278 11.32 -17.59 -2.31
N LEU A 279 10.97 -17.31 -1.05
CA LEU A 279 11.89 -17.32 0.09
C LEU A 279 12.24 -18.74 0.57
N LYS A 280 11.60 -19.78 0.01
CA LYS A 280 11.77 -21.18 0.39
C LYS A 280 11.53 -21.39 1.90
N LEU A 281 10.47 -20.77 2.41
CA LEU A 281 10.04 -21.00 3.79
C LEU A 281 9.70 -22.48 4.00
N ALA A 282 9.88 -22.98 5.21
CA ALA A 282 9.61 -24.37 5.55
C ALA A 282 8.14 -24.71 5.31
N HIS A 283 7.89 -25.79 4.55
CA HIS A 283 6.55 -26.27 4.27
C HIS A 283 6.56 -27.77 3.95
N VAL A 284 5.40 -28.40 4.07
CA VAL A 284 5.15 -29.79 3.70
C VAL A 284 4.07 -29.82 2.62
N GLU A 285 4.40 -30.39 1.45
CA GLU A 285 3.40 -30.66 0.41
C GLU A 285 2.63 -31.93 0.76
N ARG A 286 1.31 -31.81 0.87
CA ARG A 286 0.42 -32.95 1.10
C ARG A 286 0.15 -33.69 -0.22
N PRO A 287 -0.24 -34.98 -0.17
CA PRO A 287 -0.52 -35.78 -1.36
C PRO A 287 -1.67 -35.25 -2.23
N ASP A 288 -2.54 -34.41 -1.69
CA ASP A 288 -3.65 -33.75 -2.39
C ASP A 288 -3.22 -32.46 -3.13
N GLY A 289 -1.94 -32.08 -3.03
CA GLY A 289 -1.40 -30.86 -3.63
C GLY A 289 -1.55 -29.60 -2.75
N SER A 290 -2.12 -29.72 -1.55
CA SER A 290 -2.17 -28.61 -0.59
C SER A 290 -0.82 -28.43 0.11
N ILE A 291 -0.50 -27.19 0.48
CA ILE A 291 0.75 -26.84 1.16
C ILE A 291 0.44 -26.53 2.63
N GLU A 292 1.12 -27.21 3.53
CA GLU A 292 1.10 -26.91 4.96
C GLU A 292 2.36 -26.14 5.34
N TRP A 293 2.20 -24.89 5.76
CA TRP A 293 3.30 -23.99 6.11
C TRP A 293 3.80 -24.23 7.53
N THR A 294 5.10 -24.34 7.69
CA THR A 294 5.76 -24.35 9.00
C THR A 294 6.07 -22.92 9.40
N LEU A 295 5.50 -22.46 10.50
CA LEU A 295 5.69 -21.10 11.01
C LEU A 295 6.92 -21.02 11.92
N GLY A 296 7.40 -19.81 12.17
CA GLY A 296 8.56 -19.58 13.04
C GLY A 296 9.86 -19.27 12.30
N ASP A 297 9.87 -19.36 10.98
CA ASP A 297 11.04 -19.01 10.17
C ASP A 297 11.48 -17.56 10.41
N CYS A 298 12.80 -17.38 10.41
CA CYS A 298 13.44 -16.10 10.66
C CYS A 298 13.68 -15.34 9.35
N LEU A 299 13.09 -14.17 9.20
CA LEU A 299 13.28 -13.30 8.05
C LEU A 299 14.06 -12.05 8.42
N THR A 300 15.03 -11.67 7.59
CA THR A 300 15.74 -10.40 7.74
C THR A 300 15.16 -9.38 6.77
N VAL A 301 14.59 -8.30 7.31
CA VAL A 301 14.12 -7.13 6.56
C VAL A 301 15.23 -6.08 6.58
N THR A 302 15.65 -5.66 5.41
CA THR A 302 16.70 -4.64 5.23
C THR A 302 16.16 -3.45 4.44
N SER A 303 16.35 -2.23 4.96
CA SER A 303 16.00 -1.01 4.24
C SER A 303 17.13 -0.59 3.28
N PRO A 304 16.89 -0.62 1.94
CA PRO A 304 17.90 -0.24 0.95
C PRO A 304 18.06 1.28 0.81
N THR A 305 17.05 2.06 1.24
CA THR A 305 17.00 3.52 1.06
C THR A 305 17.82 4.29 2.11
N ILE A 306 18.29 3.61 3.14
CA ILE A 306 19.15 4.19 4.18
C ILE A 306 20.60 3.94 3.78
N GLY A 307 21.13 4.89 3.00
CA GLY A 307 22.50 4.88 2.48
C GLY A 307 22.84 6.12 1.64
N PHE A 308 21.84 6.86 1.14
CA PHE A 308 22.05 7.98 0.21
C PHE A 308 21.62 9.36 0.74
N SER A 309 21.63 9.60 2.05
CA SER A 309 21.52 10.99 2.54
C SER A 309 22.89 11.67 2.48
N PHE A 310 23.18 12.32 1.36
CA PHE A 310 24.41 13.09 1.12
C PHE A 310 24.52 14.37 1.97
N SER A 311 23.50 14.67 2.79
CA SER A 311 23.36 15.95 3.50
C SER A 311 24.45 16.25 4.53
N SER A 312 25.30 15.28 4.92
CA SER A 312 26.26 15.47 6.01
C SER A 312 27.55 14.63 5.91
N GLY A 313 27.89 14.11 4.72
CA GLY A 313 29.17 13.40 4.51
C GLY A 313 29.35 12.09 5.28
N LYS A 314 28.29 11.57 5.93
CA LYS A 314 28.29 10.29 6.64
C LYS A 314 27.33 9.33 5.95
N ILE A 315 27.87 8.29 5.33
CA ILE A 315 27.07 7.16 4.80
C ILE A 315 26.48 6.46 6.03
N LYS A 316 25.15 6.53 6.19
CA LYS A 316 24.45 5.78 7.23
C LYS A 316 24.34 4.33 6.76
N PRO A 317 24.74 3.33 7.57
CA PRO A 317 24.59 1.93 7.18
C PRO A 317 23.11 1.56 7.05
N PRO A 318 22.78 0.59 6.19
CA PRO A 318 21.42 0.09 6.06
C PRO A 318 20.94 -0.49 7.39
N VAL A 319 19.67 -0.27 7.71
CA VAL A 319 19.05 -0.85 8.91
C VAL A 319 18.47 -2.21 8.52
N ALA A 320 18.98 -3.26 9.15
CA ALA A 320 18.47 -4.62 9.03
C ALA A 320 17.89 -5.07 10.37
N LYS A 321 16.70 -5.67 10.33
CA LYS A 321 16.02 -6.23 11.50
C LYS A 321 15.49 -7.62 11.18
N ARG A 322 15.42 -8.46 12.20
CA ARG A 322 14.91 -9.83 12.08
C ARG A 322 13.49 -9.91 12.61
N PHE A 323 12.67 -10.67 11.90
CA PHE A 323 11.27 -10.93 12.18
C PHE A 323 11.01 -12.43 12.16
N ARG A 324 9.99 -12.84 12.89
CA ARG A 324 9.48 -14.21 12.86
C ARG A 324 8.24 -14.29 12.00
N VAL A 325 8.19 -15.25 11.09
CA VAL A 325 6.97 -15.53 10.30
C VAL A 325 5.90 -16.10 11.22
N ILE A 326 4.83 -15.32 11.45
CA ILE A 326 3.71 -15.71 12.33
C ILE A 326 2.48 -16.19 11.56
N ALA A 327 2.34 -15.75 10.31
CA ALA A 327 1.24 -16.14 9.45
C ALA A 327 1.59 -16.01 7.97
N VAL A 328 0.86 -16.77 7.15
CA VAL A 328 0.89 -16.70 5.69
C VAL A 328 -0.51 -16.38 5.18
N PHE A 329 -0.62 -15.44 4.23
CA PHE A 329 -1.89 -15.03 3.63
C PHE A 329 -1.94 -15.31 2.12
N GLU A 330 -3.15 -15.47 1.59
CA GLU A 330 -3.42 -15.61 0.16
C GLU A 330 -4.55 -14.65 -0.25
N ALA A 331 -4.18 -13.55 -0.89
CA ALA A 331 -5.13 -12.60 -1.47
C ALA A 331 -5.75 -13.11 -2.78
N GLY A 332 -5.11 -14.10 -3.42
CA GLY A 332 -5.54 -14.64 -4.71
C GLY A 332 -5.13 -13.79 -5.92
N PHE A 333 -4.23 -12.82 -5.71
CA PHE A 333 -3.63 -12.02 -6.76
C PHE A 333 -2.13 -11.90 -6.53
N ASP A 334 -1.36 -12.45 -7.47
CA ASP A 334 0.08 -12.67 -7.30
C ASP A 334 0.88 -11.39 -7.02
N GLN A 335 0.42 -10.23 -7.50
CA GLN A 335 1.11 -8.96 -7.21
C GLN A 335 1.12 -8.61 -5.71
N TYR A 336 0.10 -9.04 -4.97
CA TYR A 336 0.06 -8.90 -3.50
C TYR A 336 0.79 -10.06 -2.84
N ASP A 337 0.51 -11.30 -3.25
CA ASP A 337 1.06 -12.49 -2.61
C ASP A 337 2.59 -12.61 -2.77
N SER A 338 3.18 -11.98 -3.78
CA SER A 338 4.63 -11.99 -4.04
C SER A 338 5.39 -10.78 -3.50
N LYS A 339 4.71 -9.67 -3.19
CA LYS A 339 5.38 -8.39 -2.84
C LYS A 339 4.91 -7.76 -1.54
N LEU A 340 3.69 -8.01 -1.07
CA LEU A 340 3.16 -7.34 0.11
C LEU A 340 3.43 -8.16 1.37
N VAL A 341 3.86 -7.48 2.42
CA VAL A 341 4.24 -8.09 3.70
C VAL A 341 3.72 -7.19 4.81
N TYR A 342 3.11 -7.78 5.84
CA TYR A 342 2.58 -7.01 6.97
C TYR A 342 3.44 -7.19 8.23
N THR A 343 3.62 -6.11 8.98
CA THR A 343 4.26 -6.13 10.31
C THR A 343 3.60 -5.10 11.22
N ASP A 344 4.01 -5.03 12.48
CA ASP A 344 3.53 -4.01 13.40
C ASP A 344 3.97 -2.60 12.97
N LEU A 345 3.05 -1.64 13.10
CA LEU A 345 3.31 -0.24 12.80
C LEU A 345 4.55 0.29 13.53
N TYR A 346 4.72 -0.01 14.83
CA TYR A 346 5.84 0.55 15.59
C TYR A 346 7.18 0.00 15.11
N GLU A 347 7.24 -1.28 14.75
CA GLU A 347 8.43 -1.86 14.13
C GLU A 347 8.74 -1.24 12.77
N SER A 348 7.72 -1.00 11.95
CA SER A 348 7.92 -0.35 10.64
C SER A 348 8.48 1.07 10.76
N GLN A 349 8.06 1.83 11.78
CA GLN A 349 8.52 3.20 12.04
C GLN A 349 10.01 3.23 12.41
N THR A 350 10.51 2.22 13.12
CA THR A 350 11.91 2.19 13.58
C THR A 350 12.94 2.10 12.44
N PHE A 351 12.53 1.68 11.25
CA PHE A 351 13.43 1.68 10.10
C PHE A 351 13.80 3.11 9.70
N TYR A 352 12.95 4.11 9.96
CA TYR A 352 13.15 5.48 9.51
C TYR A 352 13.53 6.42 10.66
N ASP A 353 14.27 7.49 10.36
CA ASP A 353 14.75 8.46 11.37
C ASP A 353 13.68 9.49 11.78
N HIS A 354 12.49 9.42 11.19
CA HIS A 354 11.42 10.42 11.40
C HIS A 354 10.65 10.20 12.71
N GLY A 355 10.84 9.05 13.38
CA GLY A 355 10.18 8.69 14.63
C GLY A 355 8.73 8.27 14.40
N ASP A 356 7.83 8.77 15.24
CA ASP A 356 6.41 8.49 15.19
C ASP A 356 5.73 9.28 14.07
N THR A 357 5.94 8.78 12.86
CA THR A 357 5.31 9.23 11.62
C THR A 357 4.76 8.01 10.89
N VAL A 358 3.81 8.24 10.01
CA VAL A 358 3.23 7.19 9.17
C VAL A 358 3.31 7.60 7.70
N THR A 359 3.04 6.69 6.78
CA THR A 359 2.93 7.03 5.35
C THR A 359 1.58 7.67 5.07
N GLY A 360 0.53 7.17 5.72
CA GLY A 360 -0.82 7.65 5.55
C GLY A 360 -1.80 7.14 6.59
N VAL A 361 -3.03 7.59 6.43
CA VAL A 361 -4.22 7.10 7.13
C VAL A 361 -5.05 6.32 6.13
N GLU A 362 -5.49 5.13 6.53
CA GLU A 362 -6.35 4.27 5.74
C GLU A 362 -7.75 4.19 6.34
N MET A 363 -8.78 4.11 5.49
CA MET A 363 -10.16 4.01 5.92
C MET A 363 -10.93 2.88 5.24
N LYS A 364 -11.90 2.36 6.00
CA LYS A 364 -12.97 1.51 5.51
C LYS A 364 -14.27 2.30 5.48
N VAL A 365 -14.94 2.25 4.33
CA VAL A 365 -16.26 2.86 4.14
C VAL A 365 -17.35 1.80 4.16
N ALA A 366 -18.55 2.17 4.62
CA ALA A 366 -19.71 1.28 4.75
C ALA A 366 -20.15 0.68 3.41
N ASN A 367 -20.16 1.52 2.37
CA ASN A 367 -20.44 1.14 1.00
C ASN A 367 -19.30 1.62 0.12
N ILE A 368 -18.71 0.69 -0.62
CA ILE A 368 -17.54 0.99 -1.43
C ILE A 368 -17.86 1.74 -2.72
N ASP A 369 -19.09 1.66 -3.23
CA ASP A 369 -19.49 2.48 -4.39
C ASP A 369 -19.43 3.98 -4.06
N ASP A 370 -19.55 4.35 -2.77
CA ASP A 370 -19.50 5.72 -2.29
C ASP A 370 -18.06 6.17 -1.96
N ALA A 371 -17.05 5.31 -2.16
CA ALA A 371 -15.66 5.59 -1.78
C ALA A 371 -15.08 6.81 -2.50
N GLY A 372 -15.42 7.02 -3.78
CA GLY A 372 -14.98 8.19 -4.54
C GLY A 372 -15.57 9.49 -3.99
N ASP A 373 -16.88 9.53 -3.74
CA ASP A 373 -17.55 10.70 -3.17
C ASP A 373 -17.03 11.04 -1.77
N ILE A 374 -16.78 10.01 -0.94
CA ILE A 374 -16.17 10.17 0.39
C ILE A 374 -14.74 10.68 0.27
N ALA A 375 -13.94 10.16 -0.69
CA ALA A 375 -12.58 10.63 -0.93
C ALA A 375 -12.56 12.11 -1.33
N ASP A 376 -13.46 12.54 -2.21
CA ASP A 376 -13.63 13.94 -2.61
C ASP A 376 -14.07 14.84 -1.44
N GLN A 377 -14.99 14.37 -0.61
CA GLN A 377 -15.41 15.08 0.60
C GLN A 377 -14.25 15.27 1.57
N ILE A 378 -13.44 14.23 1.80
CA ILE A 378 -12.26 14.28 2.66
C ILE A 378 -11.19 15.19 2.06
N ALA A 379 -10.97 15.13 0.75
CA ALA A 379 -10.04 16.01 0.05
C ALA A 379 -10.46 17.50 0.18
N GLY A 380 -11.75 17.78 0.04
CA GLY A 380 -12.33 19.11 0.26
C GLY A 380 -12.18 19.60 1.70
N MET A 381 -12.34 18.71 2.68
CA MET A 381 -12.13 19.03 4.10
C MET A 381 -10.65 19.24 4.47
N LEU A 382 -9.74 18.54 3.80
CA LEU A 382 -8.29 18.59 4.06
C LEU A 382 -7.53 19.59 3.15
N SER A 383 -8.22 20.51 2.49
CA SER A 383 -7.82 21.37 1.35
C SER A 383 -6.58 22.27 1.49
N SER A 384 -5.76 22.06 2.53
CA SER A 384 -4.44 22.65 2.76
C SER A 384 -3.40 22.38 1.67
N GLY A 385 -3.67 21.50 0.69
CA GLY A 385 -2.71 21.09 -0.35
C GLY A 385 -1.56 20.20 0.16
N LEU A 386 -1.51 19.91 1.46
CA LEU A 386 -0.48 19.06 2.09
C LEU A 386 -0.81 17.57 1.99
N TYR A 387 -2.10 17.27 1.87
CA TYR A 387 -2.65 15.93 1.83
C TYR A 387 -3.20 15.62 0.44
N HIS A 388 -3.16 14.34 0.11
CA HIS A 388 -3.76 13.78 -1.07
C HIS A 388 -4.61 12.59 -0.65
N THR A 389 -5.89 12.66 -0.97
CA THR A 389 -6.81 11.55 -0.77
C THR A 389 -6.88 10.74 -2.06
N MET A 390 -6.88 9.42 -1.94
CA MET A 390 -7.01 8.48 -3.05
C MET A 390 -8.07 7.43 -2.68
N ASP A 391 -8.90 7.03 -3.63
CA ASP A 391 -9.79 5.88 -3.48
C ASP A 391 -9.19 4.59 -4.07
N TRP A 392 -9.84 3.47 -3.82
CA TRP A 392 -9.40 2.14 -4.25
C TRP A 392 -9.35 1.96 -5.80
N GLU A 393 -10.18 2.66 -6.58
CA GLU A 393 -10.11 2.66 -8.05
C GLU A 393 -8.88 3.43 -8.52
N GLU A 394 -8.57 4.57 -7.91
CA GLU A 394 -7.40 5.39 -8.26
C GLU A 394 -6.08 4.67 -7.95
N LEU A 395 -5.99 3.97 -6.81
CA LEU A 395 -4.82 3.13 -6.47
C LEU A 395 -4.52 2.07 -7.53
N ASN A 396 -5.53 1.64 -8.28
CA ASN A 396 -5.44 0.63 -9.32
C ASN A 396 -5.76 1.21 -10.72
N HIS A 397 -5.55 2.52 -10.92
CA HIS A 397 -5.96 3.25 -12.12
C HIS A 397 -5.50 2.60 -13.42
N GLY A 398 -4.30 2.01 -13.46
CA GLY A 398 -3.77 1.33 -14.66
C GLY A 398 -4.69 0.22 -15.17
N LEU A 399 -5.29 -0.56 -14.27
CA LEU A 399 -6.20 -1.64 -14.64
C LEU A 399 -7.60 -1.10 -14.96
N PHE A 400 -8.17 -0.25 -14.10
CA PHE A 400 -9.52 0.28 -14.31
C PHE A 400 -9.61 1.14 -15.56
N THR A 401 -8.55 1.86 -15.91
CA THR A 401 -8.46 2.59 -17.18
C THR A 401 -8.49 1.63 -18.36
N ALA A 402 -7.75 0.52 -18.31
CA ALA A 402 -7.79 -0.49 -19.37
C ALA A 402 -9.20 -1.10 -19.52
N LEU A 403 -9.88 -1.39 -18.41
CA LEU A 403 -11.25 -1.91 -18.42
C LEU A 403 -12.24 -0.88 -18.98
N LYS A 404 -12.15 0.39 -18.57
CA LYS A 404 -12.97 1.50 -19.10
C LYS A 404 -12.75 1.68 -20.60
N ILE A 405 -11.50 1.69 -21.06
CA ILE A 405 -11.15 1.77 -22.50
C ILE A 405 -11.73 0.59 -23.27
N GLN A 406 -11.62 -0.62 -22.74
CA GLN A 406 -12.17 -1.82 -23.37
C GLN A 406 -13.69 -1.71 -23.54
N GLN A 407 -14.41 -1.29 -22.49
CA GLN A 407 -15.86 -1.17 -22.54
C GLN A 407 -16.32 -0.11 -23.55
N VAL A 408 -15.63 1.04 -23.61
CA VAL A 408 -15.88 2.08 -24.62
C VAL A 408 -15.61 1.51 -26.02
N GLY A 409 -14.50 0.80 -26.23
CA GLY A 409 -14.19 0.18 -27.51
C GLY A 409 -15.25 -0.82 -27.97
N MET A 410 -15.72 -1.68 -27.07
CA MET A 410 -16.78 -2.65 -27.36
C MET A 410 -18.11 -1.97 -27.67
N SER A 411 -18.44 -0.87 -26.99
CA SER A 411 -19.65 -0.07 -27.30
C SER A 411 -19.59 0.53 -28.70
N ALA A 412 -18.40 0.99 -29.14
CA ALA A 412 -18.20 1.53 -30.47
C ALA A 412 -18.30 0.44 -31.55
N VAL A 413 -17.71 -0.73 -31.32
CA VAL A 413 -17.82 -1.88 -32.24
C VAL A 413 -19.28 -2.34 -32.35
N LEU A 414 -19.99 -2.46 -31.23
CA LEU A 414 -21.40 -2.83 -31.23
C LEU A 414 -22.25 -1.81 -32.00
N ALA A 415 -22.02 -0.51 -31.77
CA ALA A 415 -22.70 0.56 -32.50
C ALA A 415 -22.45 0.46 -34.02
N LEU A 416 -21.21 0.15 -34.43
CA LEU A 416 -20.86 -0.04 -35.84
C LEU A 416 -21.53 -1.26 -36.46
N ILE A 417 -21.59 -2.39 -35.75
CA ILE A 417 -22.28 -3.60 -36.23
C ILE A 417 -23.77 -3.32 -36.40
N ILE A 418 -24.40 -2.66 -35.42
CA ILE A 418 -25.82 -2.28 -35.51
C ILE A 418 -26.07 -1.34 -36.70
N LEU A 419 -25.18 -0.38 -36.92
CA LEU A 419 -25.26 0.54 -38.05
C LEU A 419 -25.17 -0.21 -39.39
N VAL A 420 -24.15 -1.05 -39.59
CA VAL A 420 -23.98 -1.84 -40.82
C VAL A 420 -25.15 -2.81 -41.03
N ALA A 421 -25.61 -3.46 -39.97
CA ALA A 421 -26.78 -4.34 -39.99
C ALA A 421 -28.03 -3.59 -40.47
N SER A 422 -28.26 -2.38 -39.94
CA SER A 422 -29.42 -1.56 -40.30
C SER A 422 -29.43 -1.19 -41.79
N PHE A 423 -28.27 -0.78 -42.34
CA PHE A 423 -28.15 -0.47 -43.77
C PHE A 423 -28.38 -1.70 -44.65
N THR A 424 -27.88 -2.86 -44.20
CA THR A 424 -28.07 -4.11 -44.92
C THR A 424 -29.56 -4.47 -44.98
N VAL A 425 -30.28 -4.33 -43.86
CA VAL A 425 -31.73 -4.55 -43.82
C VAL A 425 -32.47 -3.57 -44.74
N ILE A 426 -32.15 -2.27 -44.71
CA ILE A 426 -32.76 -1.26 -45.60
C ILE A 426 -32.53 -1.60 -47.07
N ALA A 427 -31.30 -1.93 -47.46
CA ALA A 427 -30.97 -2.29 -48.85
C ALA A 427 -31.77 -3.51 -49.32
N THR A 428 -31.94 -4.52 -48.46
CA THR A 428 -32.78 -5.68 -48.79
C THR A 428 -34.26 -5.32 -48.91
N LEU A 429 -34.78 -4.42 -48.06
CA LEU A 429 -36.16 -3.94 -48.13
C LEU A 429 -36.44 -3.18 -49.44
N ILE A 430 -35.52 -2.31 -49.87
CA ILE A 430 -35.63 -1.56 -51.12
C ILE A 430 -35.60 -2.50 -52.33
N MET A 431 -34.80 -3.57 -52.31
CA MET A 431 -34.73 -4.54 -53.40
C MET A 431 -36.03 -5.36 -53.58
N VAL A 432 -36.84 -5.44 -52.52
CA VAL A 432 -38.05 -6.28 -52.46
C VAL A 432 -39.30 -5.54 -52.94
N VAL A 433 -39.33 -4.22 -52.74
CA VAL A 433 -40.35 -3.32 -53.27
C VAL A 433 -40.09 -3.11 -54.76
#